data_AF-A0AAW4PGP2-F1
#
_entry.id   AF-A0AAW4PGP2-F1
#
_cell.length_a   1.000
_cell.length_b   1.000
_cell.length_c   1.000
_cell.angle_alpha   90.00
_cell.angle_beta   90.00
_cell.angle_gamma   90.00
#
_symmetry.space_group_name_H-M   'P 1'
#
loop_
_entity.id
_entity.type
_entity.pdbx_description
1 polymer ?
#
loop_
_entity_poly.entity_id
_entity_poly.type
_entity_poly.pdbx_seq_one_letter_code
_entity_poly.pdbx_strand_id
1 'polypeptide(L)'
;MDEDRLHALHEHLEATGERPVERTASRWLGEAEAIALDAAITDLAPAVRRERVGKVAELLEEFDSTGDEKADEHVDAARSLAADLLAESDADS
;
A
#
# COMPACT_ATOMS: atom_id res chain seq x y z
N MET A 1 -0.06 14.58 -3.16
CA MET A 1 0.30 13.16 -3.37
C MET A 1 0.17 12.85 -4.85
N ASP A 2 1.17 12.18 -5.40
CA ASP A 2 1.27 11.85 -6.81
C ASP A 2 0.39 10.64 -7.19
N GLU A 3 -0.42 10.77 -8.24
CA GLU A 3 -1.40 9.75 -8.65
C GLU A 3 -0.73 8.51 -9.28
N ASP A 4 0.37 8.70 -10.02
CA ASP A 4 1.13 7.59 -10.61
C ASP A 4 1.74 6.73 -9.51
N ARG A 5 2.23 7.34 -8.43
CA ARG A 5 2.72 6.62 -7.24
C ARG A 5 1.64 5.90 -6.45
N LEU A 6 0.42 6.46 -6.40
CA LEU A 6 -0.72 5.76 -5.80
C LEU A 6 -1.11 4.53 -6.63
N HIS A 7 -1.03 4.64 -7.95
CA HIS A 7 -1.23 3.50 -8.84
C HIS A 7 -0.14 2.44 -8.64
N ALA A 8 1.13 2.84 -8.60
CA ALA A 8 2.25 1.93 -8.34
C ALA A 8 2.11 1.21 -6.98
N LEU A 9 1.67 1.93 -5.94
CA LEU A 9 1.38 1.33 -4.63
C LEU A 9 0.32 0.21 -4.76
N HIS A 10 -0.76 0.47 -5.50
CA HIS A 10 -1.79 -0.54 -5.76
C HIS A 10 -1.24 -1.72 -6.58
N GLU A 11 -0.48 -1.48 -7.65
CA GLU A 11 0.11 -2.53 -8.49
C GLU A 11 1.00 -3.49 -7.70
N HIS A 12 1.81 -2.97 -6.76
CA HIS A 12 2.62 -3.82 -5.89
C HIS A 12 1.75 -4.71 -4.97
N LEU A 13 0.64 -4.18 -4.45
CA LEU A 13 -0.28 -4.95 -3.60
C LEU A 13 -1.04 -6.00 -4.40
N GLU A 14 -1.51 -5.67 -5.61
CA GLU A 14 -2.14 -6.62 -6.53
C GLU A 14 -1.17 -7.76 -6.90
N ALA A 15 0.06 -7.42 -7.30
CA ALA A 15 1.09 -8.40 -7.62
C ALA A 15 1.47 -9.31 -6.43
N THR A 16 1.30 -8.83 -5.20
CA THR A 16 1.45 -9.64 -3.99
C THR A 16 0.28 -10.63 -3.86
N GLY A 17 -0.95 -10.19 -4.13
CA GLY A 17 -2.16 -11.02 -4.09
C GLY A 17 -2.18 -12.16 -5.13
N GLU A 18 -1.46 -12.04 -6.23
CA GLU A 18 -1.30 -13.09 -7.25
C GLU A 18 -0.36 -14.23 -6.82
N ARG A 19 0.28 -14.13 -5.65
CA ARG A 19 1.31 -15.06 -5.15
C ARG A 19 0.81 -15.97 -4.03
N PRO A 20 1.47 -17.11 -3.80
CA PRO A 20 1.16 -17.98 -2.68
C PRO A 20 1.61 -17.35 -1.36
N VAL A 21 0.75 -16.54 -0.76
CA VAL A 21 1.00 -15.85 0.51
C VAL A 21 0.41 -16.60 1.71
N GLU A 22 1.01 -16.44 2.88
CA GLU A 22 0.48 -16.96 4.13
C GLU A 22 -0.89 -16.37 4.47
N ARG A 23 -1.77 -17.21 5.03
CA ARG A 23 -3.16 -16.84 5.34
C ARG A 23 -3.27 -15.63 6.26
N THR A 24 -2.33 -15.45 7.19
CA THR A 24 -2.30 -14.30 8.10
C THR A 24 -2.06 -13.01 7.32
N ALA A 25 -1.07 -13.00 6.41
CA ALA A 25 -0.77 -11.86 5.56
C ALA A 25 -1.89 -11.57 4.55
N SER A 26 -2.53 -12.62 3.96
CA SER A 26 -3.59 -12.44 2.95
C SER A 26 -4.74 -11.55 3.42
N ARG A 27 -5.09 -11.63 4.72
CA ARG A 27 -6.17 -10.82 5.28
C ARG A 27 -5.84 -9.33 5.22
N TRP A 28 -4.62 -8.97 5.61
CA TRP A 28 -4.16 -7.57 5.64
C TRP A 28 -3.89 -7.04 4.24
N LEU A 29 -3.30 -7.87 3.38
CA LEU A 29 -3.00 -7.54 1.98
C LEU A 29 -4.26 -7.16 1.19
N GLY A 30 -5.33 -7.95 1.30
CA GLY A 30 -6.57 -7.65 0.57
C GLY A 30 -7.24 -6.34 1.01
N GLU A 31 -7.13 -5.99 2.29
CA GLU A 31 -7.64 -4.70 2.79
C GLU A 31 -6.76 -3.53 2.33
N ALA A 32 -5.44 -3.69 2.41
CA ALA A 32 -4.48 -2.70 1.93
C ALA A 32 -4.65 -2.43 0.43
N GLU A 33 -4.80 -3.48 -0.38
CA GLU A 33 -5.01 -3.38 -1.83
C GLU A 33 -6.27 -2.59 -2.16
N ALA A 34 -7.39 -2.90 -1.49
CA ALA A 34 -8.65 -2.21 -1.72
C ALA A 34 -8.58 -0.71 -1.37
N ILE A 35 -7.87 -0.37 -0.29
CA ILE A 35 -7.67 1.04 0.11
C ILE A 35 -6.75 1.76 -0.86
N ALA A 36 -5.66 1.12 -1.32
CA ALA A 36 -4.75 1.70 -2.29
C ALA A 36 -5.45 1.94 -3.64
N LEU A 37 -6.29 1.00 -4.08
CA LEU A 37 -7.12 1.17 -5.28
C LEU A 37 -8.08 2.36 -5.13
N ASP A 38 -8.82 2.46 -4.02
CA ASP A 38 -9.71 3.60 -3.73
C ASP A 38 -8.94 4.92 -3.79
N ALA A 39 -7.75 4.97 -3.20
CA ALA A 39 -6.89 6.15 -3.20
C ALA A 39 -6.35 6.51 -4.60
N ALA A 40 -6.14 5.53 -5.48
CA ALA A 40 -5.60 5.72 -6.82
C ALA A 40 -6.66 6.17 -7.84
N ILE A 41 -7.90 5.68 -7.75
CA ILE A 41 -8.93 5.90 -8.78
C ILE A 41 -9.96 6.97 -8.40
N THR A 42 -10.08 7.30 -7.11
CA THR A 42 -11.05 8.27 -6.62
C THR A 42 -10.40 9.65 -6.51
N ASP A 43 -11.10 10.69 -6.98
CA ASP A 43 -10.73 12.08 -6.73
C ASP A 43 -11.01 12.46 -5.26
N LEU A 44 -10.05 12.13 -4.41
CA LEU A 44 -10.09 12.37 -2.97
C LEU A 44 -9.32 13.65 -2.62
N ALA A 45 -9.82 14.37 -1.63
CA ALA A 45 -9.11 15.50 -1.03
C ALA A 45 -7.73 15.05 -0.51
N PRO A 46 -6.68 15.90 -0.57
CA PRO A 46 -5.32 15.53 -0.17
C PRO A 46 -5.22 14.92 1.24
N ALA A 47 -5.95 15.47 2.21
CA ALA A 47 -6.00 14.95 3.58
C ALA A 47 -6.59 13.53 3.65
N VAL A 48 -7.57 13.22 2.81
CA VAL A 48 -8.17 11.88 2.76
C VAL A 48 -7.22 10.90 2.07
N ARG A 49 -6.52 11.30 1.00
CA ARG A 49 -5.47 10.46 0.40
C ARG A 49 -4.37 10.13 1.40
N ARG A 50 -3.95 11.11 2.21
CA ARG A 50 -3.01 10.90 3.32
C ARG A 50 -3.51 9.87 4.32
N GLU A 51 -4.76 9.98 4.76
CA GLU A 51 -5.39 9.00 5.66
C GLU A 51 -5.41 7.59 5.06
N ARG A 52 -5.77 7.46 3.77
CA ARG A 52 -5.78 6.17 3.07
C ARG A 52 -4.40 5.54 3.00
N VAL A 53 -3.39 6.30 2.57
CA VAL A 53 -2.00 5.79 2.48
C VAL A 53 -1.44 5.45 3.87
N GLY A 54 -1.75 6.26 4.88
CA GLY A 54 -1.43 5.95 6.28
C GLY A 54 -2.04 4.62 6.72
N LYS A 55 -3.30 4.37 6.35
CA LYS A 55 -3.95 3.12 6.68
C LYS A 55 -3.32 1.91 5.98
N VAL A 56 -2.92 2.06 4.72
CA VAL A 56 -2.17 1.04 3.98
C VAL A 56 -0.87 0.70 4.71
N ALA A 57 -0.09 1.72 5.10
CA ALA A 57 1.17 1.51 5.82
C ALA A 57 0.95 0.73 7.13
N GLU A 58 -0.05 1.10 7.94
CA GLU A 58 -0.40 0.37 9.17
C GLU A 58 -0.73 -1.10 8.90
N LEU A 59 -1.52 -1.40 7.87
CA LEU A 59 -1.92 -2.77 7.54
C LEU A 59 -0.72 -3.63 7.11
N LEU A 60 0.27 -3.03 6.45
CA LEU A 60 1.49 -3.71 6.03
C LEU A 60 2.48 -3.97 7.18
N GLU A 61 2.27 -3.37 8.36
CA GLU A 61 3.05 -3.64 9.58
C GLU A 61 2.50 -4.81 10.41
N GLU A 62 1.28 -5.28 10.13
CA GLU A 62 0.64 -6.38 10.88
C GLU A 62 1.23 -7.76 10.59
N PHE A 63 2.18 -7.86 9.66
CA PHE A 63 2.89 -9.09 9.32
C PHE A 63 4.33 -8.80 8.89
N ASP A 64 5.24 -9.70 9.26
CA ASP A 64 6.67 -9.55 8.93
C ASP A 64 7.01 -10.04 7.52
N SER A 65 6.39 -11.14 7.09
CA SER A 65 6.63 -11.78 5.79
C SER A 65 5.35 -12.48 5.30
N THR A 66 5.29 -12.66 3.99
CA THR A 66 4.24 -13.37 3.26
C THR A 66 4.57 -14.85 3.04
N GLY A 67 5.80 -15.28 3.32
CA GLY A 67 6.29 -16.64 3.05
C GLY A 67 6.71 -16.90 1.59
N ASP A 68 6.63 -15.90 0.71
CA ASP A 68 7.15 -15.94 -0.67
C ASP A 68 8.09 -14.75 -0.89
N GLU A 69 9.35 -15.03 -1.23
CA GLU A 69 10.40 -13.99 -1.33
C GLU A 69 10.04 -12.87 -2.29
N LYS A 70 9.34 -13.16 -3.39
CA LYS A 70 8.95 -12.14 -4.37
C LYS A 70 7.72 -11.36 -3.92
N ALA A 71 6.78 -12.00 -3.21
CA ALA A 71 5.69 -11.28 -2.57
C ALA A 71 6.24 -10.31 -1.51
N ASP A 72 7.27 -10.73 -0.75
CA ASP A 72 7.97 -9.86 0.18
C ASP A 72 8.66 -8.69 -0.52
N GLU A 73 9.29 -8.89 -1.68
CA GLU A 73 9.85 -7.80 -2.51
C GLU A 73 8.77 -6.76 -2.90
N HIS A 74 7.58 -7.22 -3.30
CA HIS A 74 6.48 -6.31 -3.63
C HIS A 74 5.95 -5.58 -2.39
N VAL A 75 5.82 -6.26 -1.25
CA VAL A 75 5.40 -5.64 0.01
C VAL A 75 6.40 -4.59 0.48
N ASP A 76 7.70 -4.87 0.40
CA ASP A 76 8.73 -3.91 0.79
C ASP A 76 8.73 -2.67 -0.11
N ALA A 77 8.52 -2.86 -1.42
CA ALA A 77 8.33 -1.75 -2.35
C ALA A 77 7.07 -0.93 -2.01
N ALA A 78 5.95 -1.59 -1.68
CA ALA A 78 4.71 -0.93 -1.26
C ALA A 78 4.91 -0.12 0.04
N ARG A 79 5.61 -0.69 1.03
CA ARG A 79 5.96 0.00 2.29
C ARG A 79 6.78 1.26 2.03
N SER A 80 7.81 1.16 1.18
CA SER A 80 8.64 2.31 0.81
C SER A 80 7.83 3.40 0.12
N LEU A 81 7.00 3.04 -0.86
CA LEU A 81 6.15 3.99 -1.58
C LEU A 81 5.16 4.70 -0.66
N ALA A 82 4.52 3.96 0.26
CA ALA A 82 3.60 4.54 1.23
C ALA A 82 4.30 5.55 2.16
N ALA A 83 5.51 5.23 2.63
CA ALA A 83 6.31 6.13 3.45
C ALA A 83 6.71 7.41 2.68
N ASP A 84 7.15 7.28 1.43
CA ASP A 84 7.53 8.41 0.59
C ASP A 84 6.34 9.35 0.32
N LEU A 85 5.18 8.78 -0.01
CA LEU A 85 3.94 9.54 -0.21
C LEU A 85 3.54 10.33 1.05
N LEU A 86 3.62 9.70 2.23
CA LEU A 86 3.30 10.35 3.50
C LEU A 86 4.27 11.50 3.82
N ALA A 87 5.56 11.29 3.58
CA ALA A 87 6.59 12.32 3.78
C ALA A 87 6.38 13.53 2.85
N GLU A 88 6.02 13.30 1.59
CA GLU A 88 5.67 14.38 0.66
C GLU A 88 4.44 15.16 1.11
N SER A 89 3.42 14.47 1.62
CA SER A 89 2.22 15.12 2.14
C SER A 89 2.50 15.97 3.39
N ASP A 90 3.46 15.59 4.24
CA ASP A 90 3.85 16.40 5.39
C ASP A 90 4.64 17.64 4.99
N ALA A 91 5.42 17.55 3.91
CA ALA A 91 6.17 18.69 3.37
C ALA A 91 5.27 19.75 2.70
N ASP A 92 4.10 19.35 2.22
CA ASP A 92 3.12 20.20 1.53
C ASP A 92 2.06 20.82 2.48
N SER A 93 2.12 20.49 3.79
CA SER A 93 1.16 20.92 4.82
C SER A 93 1.57 22.18 5.59
#